data_AF-A0A4Q6A5H0-F1
#
_entry.id   AF-A0A4Q6A5H0-F1
#
_cell.length_a   1.000
_cell.length_b   1.000
_cell.length_c   1.000
_cell.angle_alpha   90.00
_cell.angle_beta   90.00
_cell.angle_gamma   90.00
#
_symmetry.space_group_name_H-M   'P 1'
#
loop_
_entity.id
_entity.type
_entity.pdbx_description
1 polymer ?
#
loop_
_entity_poly.entity_id
_entity_poly.type
_entity_poly.pdbx_seq_one_letter_code
_entity_poly.pdbx_strand_id
1 'polypeptide(L)' 'MKKTIPALPVQDITAAIGYYSEKLGFTARHQETDFAILVRDD' A
#
# COMPACT_ATOMS: atom_id res chain seq x y z
N MET A 1 10.39 1.44 -18.56
CA MET A 1 8.98 1.79 -18.83
C MET A 1 8.51 2.70 -17.69
N LYS A 2 7.85 3.84 -17.95
CA LYS A 2 7.31 4.67 -16.86
C LYS A 2 6.12 3.94 -16.23
N LYS A 3 6.15 3.74 -14.91
CA LYS A 3 5.04 3.18 -14.14
C LYS A 3 4.30 4.32 -13.44
N THR A 4 2.98 4.29 -13.48
CA THR A 4 2.12 5.25 -12.77
C THR A 4 1.73 4.65 -11.42
N ILE A 5 1.86 5.42 -10.35
CA ILE A 5 1.52 4.99 -9.00
C ILE A 5 0.28 5.77 -8.54
N PRO A 6 -0.86 5.12 -8.28
CA PRO A 6 -2.04 5.79 -7.74
C PRO A 6 -1.85 6.10 -6.25
N ALA A 7 -2.37 7.24 -5.81
CA ALA A 7 -2.47 7.60 -4.40
C ALA A 7 -3.93 7.39 -3.94
N LEU A 8 -4.13 6.54 -2.94
CA LEU A 8 -5.46 6.20 -2.43
C LEU A 8 -5.64 6.81 -1.03
N PRO A 9 -6.65 7.66 -0.81
CA PRO A 9 -6.95 8.15 0.52
C PRO A 9 -7.51 7.00 1.38
N VAL A 10 -7.03 6.89 2.61
CA VAL A 10 -7.50 5.89 3.58
C VAL A 10 -7.71 6.55 4.94
N GLN A 11 -8.65 6.01 5.71
CA GLN A 11 -8.98 6.53 7.04
C GLN A 11 -8.03 6.00 8.13
N ASP A 12 -7.55 4.76 7.98
CA ASP A 12 -6.63 4.10 8.90
C ASP A 12 -5.54 3.39 8.08
N ILE A 13 -4.30 3.84 8.25
CA ILE A 13 -3.13 3.33 7.51
C ILE A 13 -2.84 1.88 7.88
N THR A 14 -2.89 1.53 9.16
CA THR A 14 -2.59 0.18 9.64
C THR A 14 -3.63 -0.82 9.13
N ALA A 15 -4.91 -0.47 9.21
CA ALA A 15 -5.99 -1.30 8.68
C ALA A 15 -5.88 -1.47 7.16
N ALA A 16 -5.54 -0.40 6.43
CA ALA A 16 -5.34 -0.46 4.99
C ALA A 16 -4.15 -1.38 4.63
N ILE A 17 -3.00 -1.23 5.29
CA ILE A 17 -1.83 -2.08 5.05
C ILE A 17 -2.22 -3.56 5.22
N GLY A 18 -2.88 -3.91 6.32
CA GLY A 18 -3.32 -5.29 6.58
C GLY A 18 -4.27 -5.82 5.51
N TYR A 19 -5.24 -5.01 5.08
CA TYR A 19 -6.16 -5.40 4.01
C TYR A 19 -5.42 -5.68 2.69
N TYR A 20 -4.56 -4.75 2.26
CA TYR A 20 -3.84 -4.89 1.00
C TYR A 20 -2.82 -6.04 1.03
N SER A 21 -2.17 -6.28 2.18
CA SER A 21 -1.19 -7.36 2.31
C SER A 21 -1.84 -8.74 2.43
N GLU A 22 -2.80 -8.89 3.35
CA GLU A 22 -3.36 -10.21 3.67
C GLU A 22 -4.43 -10.66 2.69
N LYS A 23 -5.20 -9.73 2.09
CA LYS A 23 -6.30 -10.07 1.18
C LYS A 23 -5.94 -9.91 -0.29
N LEU A 24 -5.09 -8.95 -0.62
CA LEU A 24 -4.81 -8.57 -2.01
C LEU A 24 -3.38 -8.89 -2.48
N GLY A 25 -2.54 -9.42 -1.59
CA GLY A 25 -1.19 -9.91 -1.90
C GLY A 25 -0.17 -8.80 -2.16
N PHE A 26 -0.39 -7.59 -1.64
CA PHE A 26 0.61 -6.52 -1.71
C PHE A 26 1.67 -6.68 -0.62
N THR A 27 2.86 -6.15 -0.86
CA THR A 27 3.91 -6.00 0.14
C THR A 27 4.04 -4.54 0.53
N ALA A 28 4.01 -4.24 1.83
CA ALA A 28 4.25 -2.91 2.34
C ALA A 28 5.75 -2.61 2.36
N ARG A 29 6.23 -1.91 1.32
CA ARG A 29 7.63 -1.56 1.13
C ARG A 29 8.08 -0.40 2.01
N HIS A 30 7.15 0.49 2.36
CA HIS A 30 7.37 1.64 3.23
C HIS A 30 6.15 1.85 4.12
N GLN A 31 6.37 2.12 5.40
CA GLN A 31 5.31 2.28 6.39
C GLN A 31 5.68 3.41 7.36
N GLU A 32 4.82 4.42 7.41
CA GLU A 32 4.81 5.51 8.38
C GLU A 32 3.41 5.60 9.00
N THR A 33 3.21 6.53 9.93
CA THR A 33 1.94 6.67 10.65
C THR A 33 0.82 7.20 9.74
N ASP A 34 1.13 8.08 8.79
CA ASP A 34 0.18 8.77 7.92
C ASP A 34 0.33 8.39 6.43
N PHE A 35 1.35 7.60 6.09
CA PHE A 35 1.65 7.24 4.71
C PHE A 35 2.23 5.83 4.59
N ALA A 36 1.91 5.14 3.50
CA ALA A 36 2.48 3.83 3.20
C ALA A 36 2.62 3.63 1.69
N ILE A 37 3.66 2.88 1.30
CA ILE A 37 3.85 2.45 -0.09
C ILE A 37 3.68 0.95 -0.16
N LEU A 38 2.65 0.52 -0.88
CA LEU A 38 2.37 -0.88 -1.16
C LEU A 38 2.71 -1.19 -2.61
N VAL A 39 3.36 -2.33 -2.82
CA VAL A 39 3.72 -2.83 -4.13
C VAL A 39 3.16 -4.23 -4.33
N ARG A 40 2.71 -4.50 -5.55
CA ARG A 40 2.37 -5.83 -6.02
C ARG A 40 2.91 -5.93 -7.43
N ASP A 41 3.41 -7.11 -7.78
CA ASP A 41 4.07 -7.39 -9.05
C ASP A 41 5.43 -6.66 -9.22
N ASP A 42 6.23 -7.09 -10.21
CA ASP A 42 7.58 -6.56 -10.51
C ASP A 42 7.56 -5.32 -11.42
#